data_AF-A0A8H5ZTE9-F1
#
_entry.id   AF-A0A8H5ZTE9-F1
#
_cell.length_a   1.000
_cell.length_b   1.000
_cell.length_c   1.000
_cell.angle_alpha   90.00
_cell.angle_beta   90.00
_cell.angle_gamma   90.00
#
_symmetry.space_group_name_H-M   'P 1'
#
loop_
_entity.id
_entity.type
_entity.pdbx_description
1 polymer ?
#
loop_
_entity_poly.entity_id
_entity_poly.type
_entity_poly.pdbx_seq_one_letter_code
_entity_poly.pdbx_strand_id
1 'polypeptide(L)'
;MSSPLEALPNELLGEIISNLSSVPPSLTKLPKPPSGNIVKSNTRDLKNLSRASSRLLEVIRPQLFSYVCFDLRDVDEFLSFISTFGLARHVTSIVVKGRHSPDDREGPFWWRQVLSCLDPQRITIVAPPSFIGKMMGTQIFEGHSWAFQLPLQILQLEQATRRFDPQRVSYLEKCSSLLETQTWSSMLFNESSSLKAYNHYEYFLFQVPSLFSKWGSLAYVRPRPPKLALSLALNNLTTFQYAAVFPFYNHVKLVLNAVEMMENLRFLSVQLAPSEGDKATEIEQRGSMDPSDPWMEIATGYSLIGHTVSDLGSSGSLVKFRACDYAFDPLRPELSSILGEVLEDSEWLHDGQGTWTKKEIKAVSSDRARI
;
A
#
# COMPACT_ATOMS: atom_id res chain seq x y z
N MET A 1 0.70 -0.14 -49.56
CA MET A 1 2.12 -0.48 -49.30
C MET A 1 2.23 -0.78 -47.82
N SER A 2 2.55 -2.01 -47.42
CA SER A 2 2.76 -2.35 -46.01
C SER A 2 3.96 -1.57 -45.48
N SER A 3 3.83 -0.95 -44.31
CA SER A 3 4.97 -0.25 -43.72
C SER A 3 6.11 -1.23 -43.45
N PRO A 4 7.40 -0.80 -43.50
CA PRO A 4 8.53 -1.68 -43.17
C PRO A 4 8.42 -2.29 -41.76
N LEU A 5 7.78 -1.55 -40.84
CA LEU A 5 7.49 -2.01 -39.48
C LEU A 5 6.52 -3.20 -39.48
N GLU A 6 5.54 -3.23 -40.38
CA GLU A 6 4.62 -4.35 -40.56
C GLU A 6 5.24 -5.55 -41.30
N ALA A 7 6.46 -5.43 -41.82
CA ALA A 7 7.18 -6.59 -42.34
C ALA A 7 7.92 -7.38 -41.24
N LEU A 8 8.06 -6.81 -40.04
CA LEU A 8 8.78 -7.44 -38.93
C LEU A 8 7.98 -8.63 -38.36
N PRO A 9 8.66 -9.69 -37.87
CA PRO A 9 8.05 -10.76 -37.06
C PRO A 9 7.45 -10.25 -35.75
N ASN A 10 6.49 -10.99 -35.18
CA ASN A 10 5.79 -10.58 -33.96
C ASN A 10 6.72 -10.51 -32.73
N GLU A 11 7.80 -11.29 -32.73
CA GLU A 11 8.81 -11.32 -31.68
C GLU A 11 9.58 -10.00 -31.63
N LEU A 12 10.02 -9.50 -32.79
CA LEU A 12 10.71 -8.21 -32.89
C LEU A 12 9.77 -7.05 -32.57
N LEU A 13 8.51 -7.13 -33.01
CA LEU A 13 7.49 -6.16 -32.61
C LEU A 13 7.28 -6.19 -31.09
N GLY A 14 7.21 -7.37 -30.48
CA GLY A 14 7.09 -7.54 -29.04
C GLY A 14 8.24 -6.88 -28.27
N GLU A 15 9.47 -7.03 -28.76
CA GLU A 15 10.65 -6.39 -28.17
C GLU A 15 10.63 -4.86 -28.34
N ILE A 16 10.20 -4.34 -29.49
CA ILE A 16 10.04 -2.89 -29.66
C ILE A 16 8.98 -2.37 -28.66
N ILE A 17 7.87 -3.08 -28.52
CA ILE A 17 6.77 -2.69 -27.63
C ILE A 17 7.19 -2.76 -26.15
N SER A 18 7.97 -3.77 -25.75
CA SER A 18 8.48 -3.89 -24.37
C SER A 18 9.35 -2.68 -23.99
N ASN A 19 10.18 -2.19 -24.92
CA ASN A 19 11.00 -0.99 -24.74
C ASN A 19 10.19 0.32 -24.70
N LEU A 20 8.96 0.33 -25.23
CA LEU A 20 8.03 1.46 -25.12
C LEU A 20 7.16 1.37 -23.85
N SER A 21 7.13 0.22 -23.19
CA SER A 21 6.37 0.02 -21.97
C SER A 21 7.05 0.73 -20.81
N SER A 22 6.26 1.39 -19.97
CA SER A 22 6.75 2.08 -18.77
C SER A 22 6.09 1.49 -17.53
N VAL A 23 6.79 1.60 -16.40
CA VAL A 23 6.25 1.22 -15.09
C VAL A 23 4.94 1.98 -14.85
N PRO A 24 3.87 1.32 -14.38
CA PRO A 24 2.60 1.99 -14.15
C PRO A 24 2.77 3.18 -13.19
N PRO A 25 2.21 4.36 -13.52
CA PRO A 25 2.39 5.58 -12.71
C PRO A 25 1.81 5.46 -11.31
N SER A 26 0.94 4.47 -11.06
CA SER A 26 0.41 4.22 -9.73
C SER A 26 1.49 3.83 -8.75
N LEU A 27 2.48 3.03 -9.15
CA LEU A 27 3.56 2.56 -8.27
C LEU A 27 4.45 3.68 -7.77
N THR A 28 4.83 4.59 -8.66
CA THR A 28 5.71 5.72 -8.31
C THR A 28 4.99 6.81 -7.51
N LYS A 29 3.66 6.78 -7.48
CA LYS A 29 2.81 7.75 -6.79
C LYS A 29 2.16 7.20 -5.52
N LEU A 30 2.38 5.93 -5.14
CA LEU A 30 1.86 5.37 -3.88
C LEU A 30 2.31 6.16 -2.64
N PRO A 31 3.59 6.60 -2.53
CA PRO A 31 4.05 7.34 -1.35
C PRO A 31 3.58 8.80 -1.33
N LYS A 32 3.07 9.31 -2.46
CA LYS A 32 2.63 10.71 -2.62
C LYS A 32 1.22 10.91 -2.06
N PRO A 33 0.79 12.16 -1.80
CA PRO A 33 -0.57 12.45 -1.35
C PRO A 33 -1.65 11.75 -2.20
N PRO A 34 -2.61 11.04 -1.56
CA PRO A 34 -3.68 10.34 -2.26
C PRO A 34 -4.44 11.25 -3.23
N SER A 35 -4.50 10.85 -4.50
CA SER A 35 -5.22 11.61 -5.52
C SER A 35 -5.75 10.73 -6.65
N GLY A 36 -6.84 11.17 -7.28
CA GLY A 36 -7.39 10.50 -8.48
C GLY A 36 -6.43 10.52 -9.70
N ASN A 37 -5.33 11.29 -9.61
CA ASN A 37 -4.29 11.42 -10.62
C ASN A 37 -3.19 10.32 -10.51
N ILE A 38 -3.35 9.38 -9.58
CA ILE A 38 -2.43 8.25 -9.38
C ILE A 38 -2.16 7.46 -10.68
N VAL A 39 -3.14 7.38 -11.58
CA VAL A 39 -3.04 6.66 -12.87
C VAL A 39 -2.57 7.52 -14.05
N LYS A 40 -2.39 8.84 -13.86
CA LYS A 40 -2.02 9.73 -14.99
C LYS A 40 -0.57 9.49 -15.41
N SER A 41 -0.37 9.10 -16.67
CA SER A 41 0.92 9.09 -17.35
C SER A 41 1.05 10.29 -18.29
N ASN A 42 2.28 10.75 -18.49
CA ASN A 42 2.62 11.81 -19.45
C ASN A 42 2.77 11.26 -20.88
N THR A 43 2.97 9.94 -21.03
CA THR A 43 3.12 9.28 -22.33
C THR A 43 1.87 8.48 -22.70
N ARG A 44 1.70 8.24 -24.01
CA ARG A 44 0.57 7.47 -24.56
C ARG A 44 1.03 6.53 -25.67
N ASP A 45 2.29 6.09 -25.62
CA ASP A 45 2.98 5.49 -26.75
C ASP A 45 2.31 4.20 -27.20
N LEU A 46 2.00 3.30 -26.27
CA LEU A 46 1.26 2.06 -26.55
C LEU A 46 -0.16 2.33 -27.10
N LYS A 47 -0.83 3.38 -26.62
CA LYS A 47 -2.17 3.76 -27.11
C LYS A 47 -2.08 4.29 -28.54
N ASN A 48 -1.08 5.12 -28.84
CA ASN A 48 -0.86 5.66 -30.17
C ASN A 48 -0.50 4.54 -31.15
N LEU A 49 0.39 3.63 -30.76
CA LEU A 49 0.81 2.50 -31.60
C LEU A 49 -0.35 1.53 -31.86
N SER A 50 -1.24 1.30 -30.88
CA SER A 50 -2.44 0.46 -31.05
C SER A 50 -3.43 0.99 -32.09
N ARG A 51 -3.33 2.28 -32.47
CA ARG A 51 -4.19 2.91 -33.48
C ARG A 51 -3.60 2.87 -34.89
N ALA A 52 -2.35 2.45 -35.05
CA ALA A 52 -1.66 2.48 -36.33
C ALA A 52 -2.13 1.36 -37.27
N SER A 53 -2.30 0.13 -36.75
CA SER A 53 -2.88 -0.98 -37.52
C SER A 53 -3.50 -2.06 -36.63
N SER A 54 -4.40 -2.87 -37.21
CA SER A 54 -5.07 -3.97 -36.51
C SER A 54 -4.09 -5.03 -36.01
N ARG A 55 -3.05 -5.35 -36.80
CA ARG A 55 -1.99 -6.29 -36.39
C ARG A 55 -1.23 -5.77 -35.17
N LEU A 56 -0.85 -4.48 -35.17
CA LEU A 56 -0.18 -3.89 -34.01
C LEU A 56 -1.07 -3.89 -32.78
N LEU A 57 -2.37 -3.59 -32.93
CA LEU A 57 -3.34 -3.67 -31.83
C LEU A 57 -3.36 -5.07 -31.20
N GLU A 58 -3.34 -6.14 -32.00
CA GLU A 58 -3.34 -7.51 -31.49
C GLU A 58 -2.08 -7.83 -30.67
N VAL A 59 -0.90 -7.44 -31.17
CA VAL A 59 0.38 -7.67 -30.48
C VAL A 59 0.51 -6.84 -29.21
N ILE A 60 -0.03 -5.62 -29.19
CA ILE A 60 0.07 -4.67 -28.07
C ILE A 60 -0.93 -4.98 -26.95
N ARG A 61 -2.07 -5.60 -27.27
CA ARG A 61 -3.19 -5.84 -26.34
C ARG A 61 -2.76 -6.42 -24.98
N PRO A 62 -1.85 -7.42 -24.89
CA PRO A 62 -1.41 -7.96 -23.61
C PRO A 62 -0.72 -6.92 -22.72
N GLN A 63 0.13 -6.07 -23.29
CA GLN A 63 0.86 -5.06 -22.53
C GLN A 63 -0.02 -3.85 -22.20
N LEU A 64 -0.83 -3.40 -23.17
CA LEU A 64 -1.70 -2.23 -22.99
C LEU A 64 -2.77 -2.44 -21.91
N PHE A 65 -3.30 -3.66 -21.79
CA PHE A 65 -4.33 -4.02 -20.81
C PHE A 65 -3.79 -4.78 -19.60
N SER A 66 -2.46 -4.81 -19.41
CA SER A 66 -1.85 -5.37 -18.20
C SER A 66 -2.20 -4.56 -16.94
N TYR A 67 -2.24 -3.23 -17.08
CA TYR A 67 -2.61 -2.30 -16.02
C TYR A 67 -3.91 -1.59 -16.39
N VAL A 68 -4.97 -1.82 -15.63
CA VAL A 68 -6.28 -1.23 -15.88
C VAL A 68 -6.75 -0.40 -14.70
N CYS A 69 -7.63 0.57 -14.96
CA CYS A 69 -8.27 1.36 -13.93
C CYS A 69 -9.72 1.65 -14.26
N PHE A 70 -10.56 1.74 -13.23
CA PHE A 70 -11.97 2.10 -13.34
C PHE A 70 -12.44 2.83 -12.08
N ASP A 71 -13.50 3.62 -12.19
CA ASP A 71 -14.22 4.18 -11.05
C ASP A 71 -15.24 3.14 -10.55
N LEU A 72 -15.49 3.07 -9.24
CA LEU A 72 -16.38 2.06 -8.63
C LEU A 72 -17.80 2.04 -9.20
N ARG A 73 -18.26 3.17 -9.75
CA ARG A 73 -19.58 3.31 -10.37
C ARG A 73 -19.68 2.60 -11.71
N ASP A 74 -18.55 2.30 -12.33
CA ASP A 74 -18.46 1.80 -13.70
C ASP A 74 -18.04 0.31 -13.73
N VAL A 75 -18.19 -0.41 -12.60
CA VAL A 75 -17.77 -1.82 -12.48
C VAL A 75 -18.42 -2.70 -13.55
N ASP A 76 -19.73 -2.58 -13.75
CA ASP A 76 -20.45 -3.41 -14.73
C ASP A 76 -20.03 -3.11 -16.17
N GLU A 77 -19.88 -1.83 -16.52
CA GLU A 77 -19.40 -1.40 -17.84
C GLU A 77 -17.97 -1.87 -18.09
N PHE A 78 -17.12 -1.76 -17.07
CA PHE A 78 -15.74 -2.25 -17.11
C PHE A 78 -15.68 -3.76 -17.32
N LEU A 79 -16.45 -4.55 -16.57
CA LEU A 79 -16.45 -6.00 -16.72
C LEU A 79 -17.04 -6.44 -18.08
N SER A 80 -18.08 -5.76 -18.55
CA SER A 80 -18.63 -5.96 -19.89
C SER A 80 -17.57 -5.71 -20.98
N PHE A 81 -16.81 -4.63 -20.87
CA PHE A 81 -15.70 -4.32 -21.76
C PHE A 81 -14.61 -5.42 -21.72
N ILE A 82 -14.18 -5.84 -20.53
CA ILE A 82 -13.15 -6.88 -20.38
C ILE A 82 -13.61 -8.21 -20.99
N SER A 83 -14.86 -8.60 -20.77
CA SER A 83 -15.47 -9.81 -21.31
C SER A 83 -15.55 -9.76 -22.84
N THR A 84 -16.12 -8.68 -23.38
CA THR A 84 -16.34 -8.48 -24.83
C THR A 84 -15.03 -8.61 -25.63
N PHE A 85 -13.92 -8.09 -25.09
CA PHE A 85 -12.63 -8.10 -25.77
C PHE A 85 -11.68 -9.22 -25.30
N GLY A 86 -12.15 -10.13 -24.44
CA GLY A 86 -11.36 -11.27 -23.96
C GLY A 86 -10.09 -10.88 -23.18
N LEU A 87 -10.12 -9.74 -22.46
CA LEU A 87 -8.95 -9.10 -21.88
C LEU A 87 -8.54 -9.65 -20.51
N ALA A 88 -9.40 -10.44 -19.86
CA ALA A 88 -9.22 -10.87 -18.47
C ALA A 88 -7.85 -11.49 -18.17
N ARG A 89 -7.36 -12.34 -19.10
CA ARG A 89 -6.06 -13.03 -18.97
C ARG A 89 -4.85 -12.08 -18.95
N HIS A 90 -5.00 -10.88 -19.51
CA HIS A 90 -3.93 -9.91 -19.62
C HIS A 90 -3.85 -9.01 -18.39
N VAL A 91 -4.98 -8.80 -17.69
CA VAL A 91 -5.04 -7.92 -16.52
C VAL A 91 -4.17 -8.48 -15.40
N THR A 92 -3.15 -7.71 -15.00
CA THR A 92 -2.21 -8.07 -13.94
C THR A 92 -2.40 -7.22 -12.70
N SER A 93 -2.85 -5.98 -12.89
CA SER A 93 -2.99 -5.00 -11.83
C SER A 93 -4.21 -4.13 -12.11
N ILE A 94 -5.01 -3.90 -11.08
CA ILE A 94 -6.17 -3.02 -11.15
C ILE A 94 -5.99 -1.82 -10.21
N VAL A 95 -6.41 -0.65 -10.66
CA VAL A 95 -6.55 0.54 -9.83
C VAL A 95 -8.02 0.96 -9.79
N VAL A 96 -8.59 0.99 -8.60
CA VAL A 96 -10.01 1.25 -8.38
C VAL A 96 -10.15 2.58 -7.65
N LYS A 97 -10.97 3.47 -8.21
CA LYS A 97 -11.22 4.80 -7.65
C LYS A 97 -12.60 4.84 -7.03
N GLY A 98 -12.65 4.99 -5.71
CA GLY A 98 -13.87 5.31 -4.98
C GLY A 98 -14.00 6.81 -4.81
N ARG A 99 -15.21 7.34 -4.96
CA ARG A 99 -15.50 8.73 -4.67
C ARG A 99 -16.47 8.78 -3.50
N HIS A 100 -16.42 9.89 -2.76
CA HIS A 100 -17.46 10.14 -1.77
C HIS A 100 -18.79 10.32 -2.50
N SER A 101 -19.69 9.35 -2.36
CA SER A 101 -21.06 9.43 -2.84
C SER A 101 -21.98 9.54 -1.62
N PRO A 102 -22.76 10.62 -1.47
CA PRO A 102 -23.65 10.80 -0.32
C PRO A 102 -24.74 9.72 -0.24
N ASP A 103 -25.05 9.07 -1.37
CA ASP A 103 -26.06 8.02 -1.46
C ASP A 103 -25.52 6.62 -1.11
N ASP A 104 -24.22 6.47 -0.83
CA ASP A 104 -23.59 5.19 -0.42
C ASP A 104 -23.92 4.01 -1.38
N ARG A 105 -24.27 4.31 -2.64
CA ARG A 105 -24.69 3.30 -3.65
C ARG A 105 -23.59 2.29 -3.99
N GLU A 106 -22.34 2.64 -3.71
CA GLU A 106 -21.18 1.80 -3.94
C GLU A 106 -21.10 0.75 -2.83
N GLY A 107 -21.54 -0.48 -3.13
CA GLY A 107 -21.46 -1.59 -2.19
C GLY A 107 -20.01 -1.96 -1.85
N PRO A 108 -19.69 -2.26 -0.57
CA PRO A 108 -18.32 -2.61 -0.15
C PRO A 108 -17.81 -3.92 -0.77
N PHE A 109 -18.70 -4.70 -1.39
CA PHE A 109 -18.45 -6.01 -1.98
C PHE A 109 -18.28 -6.00 -3.50
N TRP A 110 -18.06 -4.83 -4.14
CA TRP A 110 -17.77 -4.72 -5.58
C TRP A 110 -16.68 -5.71 -6.05
N TRP A 111 -15.72 -6.01 -5.18
CA TRP A 111 -14.63 -6.94 -5.44
C TRP A 111 -15.10 -8.37 -5.70
N ARG A 112 -16.30 -8.79 -5.24
CA ARG A 112 -16.83 -10.13 -5.52
C ARG A 112 -17.03 -10.34 -7.03
N GLN A 113 -17.66 -9.36 -7.68
CA GLN A 113 -17.91 -9.39 -9.13
C GLN A 113 -16.63 -9.23 -9.94
N VAL A 114 -15.71 -8.38 -9.46
CA VAL A 114 -14.44 -8.16 -10.16
C VAL A 114 -13.54 -9.40 -10.07
N LEU A 115 -13.41 -10.00 -8.88
CA LEU A 115 -12.54 -11.15 -8.65
C LEU A 115 -13.14 -12.48 -9.11
N SER A 116 -14.45 -12.55 -9.40
CA SER A 116 -15.03 -13.68 -10.12
C SER A 116 -14.63 -13.71 -11.60
N CYS A 117 -14.30 -12.56 -12.18
CA CYS A 117 -13.94 -12.41 -13.59
C CYS A 117 -12.43 -12.24 -13.80
N LEU A 118 -11.72 -11.68 -12.82
CA LEU A 118 -10.31 -11.31 -12.90
C LEU A 118 -9.48 -11.95 -11.78
N ASP A 119 -8.22 -12.23 -12.08
CA ASP A 119 -7.22 -12.66 -11.10
C ASP A 119 -6.01 -11.71 -11.10
N PRO A 120 -6.19 -10.46 -10.61
CA PRO A 120 -5.11 -9.50 -10.57
C PRO A 120 -4.10 -9.90 -9.49
N GLN A 121 -2.82 -9.76 -9.83
CA GLN A 121 -1.74 -9.90 -8.85
C GLN A 121 -1.72 -8.74 -7.86
N ARG A 122 -2.20 -7.56 -8.29
CA ARG A 122 -2.20 -6.32 -7.52
C ARG A 122 -3.55 -5.61 -7.62
N ILE A 123 -4.06 -5.18 -6.47
CA ILE A 123 -5.24 -4.32 -6.37
C ILE A 123 -4.81 -3.05 -5.64
N THR A 124 -5.04 -1.89 -6.24
CA THR A 124 -4.87 -0.58 -5.59
C THR A 124 -6.21 0.12 -5.52
N ILE A 125 -6.63 0.52 -4.33
CA ILE A 125 -7.85 1.27 -4.08
C ILE A 125 -7.46 2.68 -3.65
N VAL A 126 -8.06 3.68 -4.28
CA VAL A 126 -7.98 5.08 -3.86
C VAL A 126 -9.40 5.54 -3.57
N ALA A 127 -9.74 5.69 -2.28
CA ALA A 127 -11.11 5.95 -1.85
C ALA A 127 -11.15 6.67 -0.49
N PRO A 128 -12.29 7.24 -0.09
CA PRO A 128 -12.46 7.82 1.24
C PRO A 128 -12.24 6.80 2.37
N PRO A 129 -11.82 7.24 3.57
CA PRO A 129 -11.57 6.35 4.69
C PRO A 129 -12.72 5.40 5.00
N SER A 130 -13.95 5.90 5.15
CA SER A 130 -15.13 5.06 5.49
C SER A 130 -15.39 3.97 4.47
N PHE A 131 -15.18 4.23 3.19
CA PHE A 131 -15.33 3.21 2.16
C PHE A 131 -14.28 2.10 2.31
N ILE A 132 -13.01 2.48 2.51
CA ILE A 132 -11.94 1.51 2.76
C ILE A 132 -12.25 0.69 4.01
N GLY A 133 -12.70 1.34 5.08
CA GLY A 133 -13.16 0.67 6.30
C GLY A 133 -14.20 -0.41 6.01
N LYS A 134 -15.34 -0.02 5.40
CA LYS A 134 -16.44 -0.96 5.07
C LYS A 134 -15.96 -2.13 4.21
N MET A 135 -15.13 -1.86 3.19
CA MET A 135 -14.56 -2.87 2.30
C MET A 135 -13.61 -3.84 3.02
N MET A 136 -12.95 -3.37 4.08
CA MET A 136 -12.07 -4.15 4.94
C MET A 136 -12.79 -4.75 6.16
N GLY A 137 -14.13 -4.73 6.17
CA GLY A 137 -14.95 -5.28 7.26
C GLY A 137 -14.82 -4.52 8.58
N THR A 138 -14.40 -3.25 8.54
CA THR A 138 -14.05 -2.45 9.73
C THR A 138 -14.77 -1.10 9.71
N GLN A 139 -15.46 -0.74 10.80
CA GLN A 139 -16.03 0.60 10.93
C GLN A 139 -14.95 1.61 11.33
N ILE A 140 -14.77 2.66 10.54
CA ILE A 140 -13.90 3.80 10.87
C ILE A 140 -14.71 4.83 11.66
N PHE A 141 -14.08 5.38 12.70
CA PHE A 141 -14.65 6.48 13.47
C PHE A 141 -14.51 7.79 12.68
N GLU A 142 -15.63 8.43 12.37
CA GLU A 142 -15.66 9.67 11.57
C GLU A 142 -15.95 10.93 12.40
N GLY A 143 -16.15 10.80 13.72
CA GLY A 143 -16.54 11.94 14.58
C GLY A 143 -15.53 13.09 14.58
N HIS A 144 -14.26 12.81 14.27
CA HIS A 144 -13.20 13.82 14.15
C HIS A 144 -12.73 14.05 12.71
N SER A 145 -13.38 13.46 11.69
CA SER A 145 -12.97 13.59 10.28
C SER A 145 -12.87 15.03 9.79
N TRP A 146 -13.69 15.93 10.36
CA TRP A 146 -13.71 17.35 10.04
C TRP A 146 -12.37 18.05 10.34
N ALA A 147 -11.62 17.59 11.36
CA ALA A 147 -10.36 18.21 11.77
C ALA A 147 -9.21 17.84 10.82
N PHE A 148 -9.24 16.63 10.26
CA PHE A 148 -8.20 16.13 9.35
C PHE A 148 -8.47 16.46 7.89
N GLN A 149 -9.75 16.51 7.48
CA GLN A 149 -10.19 16.69 6.09
C GLN A 149 -9.46 15.74 5.12
N LEU A 150 -9.53 14.43 5.38
CA LEU A 150 -8.92 13.38 4.57
C LEU A 150 -9.89 12.89 3.48
N PRO A 151 -9.83 13.39 2.23
CA PRO A 151 -10.80 12.99 1.21
C PRO A 151 -10.53 11.57 0.69
N LEU A 152 -9.27 11.14 0.68
CA LEU A 152 -8.82 9.90 0.06
C LEU A 152 -7.67 9.28 0.85
N GLN A 153 -7.64 7.96 0.86
CA GLN A 153 -6.54 7.11 1.30
C GLN A 153 -6.19 6.13 0.17
N ILE A 154 -5.01 5.52 0.25
CA ILE A 154 -4.60 4.47 -0.70
C ILE A 154 -4.38 3.17 0.06
N LEU A 155 -5.05 2.12 -0.40
CA LEU A 155 -4.77 0.74 0.02
C LEU A 155 -4.28 -0.03 -1.20
N GLN A 156 -3.14 -0.70 -1.10
CA GLN A 156 -2.69 -1.64 -2.11
C GLN A 156 -2.46 -3.02 -1.48
N LEU A 157 -2.94 -4.05 -2.15
CA LEU A 157 -2.74 -5.44 -1.79
C LEU A 157 -2.10 -6.16 -2.98
N GLU A 158 -1.10 -7.01 -2.71
CA GLU A 158 -0.45 -7.84 -3.72
C GLU A 158 -0.30 -9.28 -3.26
N GLN A 159 -0.40 -10.21 -4.22
CA GLN A 159 -0.14 -11.62 -4.02
C GLN A 159 1.14 -12.03 -4.77
N ALA A 160 1.94 -12.90 -4.16
CA ALA A 160 3.19 -13.37 -4.74
C ALA A 160 2.98 -14.23 -6.00
N THR A 161 1.91 -15.02 -6.03
CA THR A 161 1.60 -15.96 -7.12
C THR A 161 0.13 -15.90 -7.46
N ARG A 162 -0.18 -15.87 -8.75
CA ARG A 162 -1.56 -16.05 -9.21
C ARG A 162 -1.97 -17.50 -9.05
N ARG A 163 -3.09 -17.74 -8.38
CA ARG A 163 -3.70 -19.05 -8.27
C ARG A 163 -5.07 -18.98 -8.91
N PHE A 164 -5.17 -19.43 -10.16
CA PHE A 164 -6.47 -19.64 -10.77
C PHE A 164 -7.13 -20.82 -10.07
N ASP A 165 -8.11 -20.53 -9.23
CA ASP A 165 -8.90 -21.52 -8.50
C ASP A 165 -10.31 -21.61 -9.13
N PRO A 166 -10.70 -22.76 -9.69
CA PRO A 166 -12.04 -22.98 -10.22
C PRO A 166 -13.16 -22.82 -9.17
N GLN A 167 -12.89 -22.99 -7.88
CA GLN A 167 -13.88 -22.83 -6.80
C GLN A 167 -13.95 -21.41 -6.22
N ARG A 168 -13.24 -20.44 -6.82
CA ARG A 168 -13.10 -19.07 -6.32
C ARG A 168 -14.43 -18.36 -6.07
N VAL A 169 -15.44 -18.54 -6.93
CA VAL A 169 -16.72 -17.80 -6.83
C VAL A 169 -17.45 -18.12 -5.51
N SER A 170 -17.61 -19.41 -5.18
CA SER A 170 -18.30 -19.84 -3.96
C SER A 170 -17.56 -19.46 -2.67
N TYR A 171 -16.23 -19.27 -2.75
CA TYR A 171 -15.42 -18.79 -1.64
C TYR A 171 -15.62 -17.28 -1.42
N LEU A 172 -15.59 -16.48 -2.51
CA LEU A 172 -15.74 -15.02 -2.44
C LEU A 172 -17.08 -14.57 -1.83
N GLU A 173 -18.15 -15.34 -2.02
CA GLU A 173 -19.45 -15.07 -1.40
C GLU A 173 -19.42 -15.16 0.13
N LYS A 174 -18.53 -16.00 0.69
CA LYS A 174 -18.37 -16.18 2.13
C LYS A 174 -17.45 -15.14 2.77
N CYS A 175 -16.56 -14.54 1.98
CA CYS A 175 -15.63 -13.52 2.47
C CYS A 175 -16.39 -12.26 2.90
N SER A 176 -16.04 -11.76 4.08
CA SER A 176 -16.64 -10.56 4.67
C SER A 176 -15.81 -9.29 4.41
N SER A 177 -14.54 -9.46 4.03
CA SER A 177 -13.60 -8.38 3.76
C SER A 177 -12.73 -8.70 2.53
N LEU A 178 -12.16 -7.65 1.90
CA LEU A 178 -11.23 -7.84 0.78
C LEU A 178 -9.96 -8.62 1.20
N LEU A 179 -9.53 -8.50 2.46
CA LEU A 179 -8.37 -9.22 2.97
C LEU A 179 -8.53 -10.74 2.96
N GLU A 180 -9.76 -11.24 3.11
CA GLU A 180 -10.05 -12.68 3.12
C GLU A 180 -10.08 -13.28 1.72
N THR A 181 -10.16 -12.46 0.67
CA THR A 181 -10.45 -12.94 -0.69
C THR A 181 -9.34 -13.78 -1.30
N GLN A 182 -8.09 -13.50 -0.92
CA GLN A 182 -6.88 -14.11 -1.48
C GLN A 182 -5.79 -14.11 -0.41
N THR A 183 -4.76 -14.93 -0.61
CA THR A 183 -3.57 -14.92 0.25
C THR A 183 -2.65 -13.77 -0.15
N TRP A 184 -2.93 -12.58 0.38
CA TRP A 184 -2.13 -11.39 0.18
C TRP A 184 -0.76 -11.54 0.87
N SER A 185 0.32 -11.24 0.16
CA SER A 185 1.70 -11.29 0.67
C SER A 185 2.30 -9.91 0.95
N SER A 186 1.71 -8.86 0.36
CA SER A 186 2.15 -7.48 0.50
C SER A 186 0.96 -6.56 0.71
N MET A 187 1.07 -5.63 1.64
CA MET A 187 0.10 -4.56 1.88
C MET A 187 0.82 -3.22 1.96
N LEU A 188 0.32 -2.22 1.24
CA LEU A 188 0.69 -0.83 1.41
C LEU A 188 -0.52 -0.02 1.82
N PHE A 189 -0.35 0.84 2.81
CA PHE A 189 -1.38 1.78 3.23
C PHE A 189 -0.83 3.20 3.31
N ASN A 190 -1.42 4.09 2.52
CA ASN A 190 -1.18 5.53 2.60
C ASN A 190 -2.40 6.19 3.26
N GLU A 191 -2.22 6.63 4.51
CA GLU A 191 -3.26 7.21 5.34
C GLU A 191 -3.55 8.68 5.04
N SER A 192 -2.76 9.30 4.15
CA SER A 192 -2.78 10.74 3.86
C SER A 192 -2.17 11.59 4.98
N SER A 193 -2.49 12.89 5.01
CA SER A 193 -1.86 13.89 5.90
C SER A 193 -2.74 14.25 7.09
N SER A 194 -2.20 14.07 8.30
CA SER A 194 -2.84 14.53 9.54
C SER A 194 -2.51 15.97 9.90
N LEU A 195 -1.67 16.64 9.10
CA LEU A 195 -1.11 17.96 9.40
C LEU A 195 -2.18 19.02 9.68
N LYS A 196 -3.34 18.92 9.03
CA LYS A 196 -4.44 19.87 9.23
C LYS A 196 -5.01 19.86 10.65
N ALA A 197 -4.98 18.72 11.33
CA ALA A 197 -5.55 18.58 12.67
C ALA A 197 -4.83 19.46 13.69
N TYR A 198 -3.52 19.68 13.52
CA TYR A 198 -2.70 20.51 14.41
C TYR A 198 -3.06 22.01 14.40
N ASN A 199 -3.85 22.48 13.44
CA ASN A 199 -4.37 23.85 13.46
C ASN A 199 -5.46 24.06 14.52
N HIS A 200 -5.94 23.00 15.16
CA HIS A 200 -7.01 23.06 16.14
C HIS A 200 -6.45 22.95 17.56
N TYR A 201 -7.04 23.71 18.47
CA TYR A 201 -6.82 23.54 19.89
C TYR A 201 -7.21 22.11 20.30
N GLU A 202 -6.46 21.51 21.23
CA GLU A 202 -6.67 20.14 21.71
C GLU A 202 -6.64 19.06 20.61
N TYR A 203 -5.84 19.24 19.56
CA TYR A 203 -5.70 18.26 18.48
C TYR A 203 -5.39 16.85 18.99
N PHE A 204 -4.70 16.73 20.12
CA PHE A 204 -4.33 15.47 20.77
C PHE A 204 -5.54 14.63 21.24
N LEU A 205 -6.74 15.21 21.32
CA LEU A 205 -7.99 14.50 21.60
C LEU A 205 -8.62 13.90 20.33
N PHE A 206 -8.12 14.28 19.15
CA PHE A 206 -8.69 13.83 17.90
C PHE A 206 -8.18 12.44 17.50
N GLN A 207 -9.00 11.75 16.71
CA GLN A 207 -8.71 10.40 16.26
C GLN A 207 -8.66 10.40 14.74
N VAL A 208 -7.54 9.93 14.19
CA VAL A 208 -7.35 9.86 12.75
C VAL A 208 -8.38 8.88 12.15
N PRO A 209 -9.12 9.25 11.09
CA PRO A 209 -10.01 8.35 10.37
C PRO A 209 -9.23 7.21 9.69
N SER A 210 -9.02 6.11 10.43
CA SER A 210 -8.16 5.01 10.00
C SER A 210 -8.68 3.64 10.42
N LEU A 211 -8.37 2.64 9.59
CA LEU A 211 -8.59 1.23 9.90
C LEU A 211 -7.75 0.75 11.09
N PHE A 212 -6.56 1.36 11.28
CA PHE A 212 -5.64 0.97 12.33
C PHE A 212 -6.13 1.33 13.73
N SER A 213 -7.04 2.30 13.87
CA SER A 213 -7.62 2.57 15.18
C SER A 213 -8.36 1.36 15.72
N LYS A 214 -9.10 0.64 14.87
CA LYS A 214 -9.82 -0.57 15.28
C LYS A 214 -8.88 -1.77 15.34
N TRP A 215 -8.04 -1.97 14.33
CA TRP A 215 -7.15 -3.13 14.27
C TRP A 215 -6.14 -3.13 15.42
N GLY A 216 -5.49 -1.99 15.67
CA GLY A 216 -4.55 -1.83 16.78
C GLY A 216 -5.21 -2.02 18.14
N SER A 217 -6.45 -1.53 18.32
CA SER A 217 -7.20 -1.75 19.55
C SER A 217 -7.55 -3.22 19.80
N LEU A 218 -7.69 -4.03 18.75
CA LEU A 218 -7.98 -5.46 18.88
C LEU A 218 -6.77 -6.28 19.34
N ALA A 219 -5.55 -5.78 19.17
CA ALA A 219 -4.31 -6.50 19.52
C ALA A 219 -4.31 -6.98 20.98
N TYR A 220 -4.84 -6.17 21.91
CA TYR A 220 -4.85 -6.49 23.35
C TYR A 220 -6.18 -7.03 23.87
N VAL A 221 -7.21 -7.14 23.02
CA VAL A 221 -8.49 -7.74 23.41
C VAL A 221 -8.36 -9.26 23.39
N ARG A 222 -9.02 -9.94 24.34
CA ARG A 222 -9.12 -11.41 24.36
C ARG A 222 -9.57 -11.93 22.98
N PRO A 223 -9.09 -13.11 22.55
CA PRO A 223 -9.47 -13.69 21.26
C PRO A 223 -11.00 -13.71 21.09
N ARG A 224 -11.47 -13.01 20.06
CA ARG A 224 -12.86 -12.98 19.59
C ARG A 224 -12.86 -13.29 18.10
N PRO A 225 -13.97 -13.80 17.52
CA PRO A 225 -14.01 -14.15 16.11
C PRO A 225 -13.48 -13.07 15.14
N PRO A 226 -13.78 -11.76 15.34
CA PRO A 226 -13.23 -10.71 14.47
C PRO A 226 -11.70 -10.56 14.56
N LYS A 227 -11.11 -10.75 15.76
CA LYS A 227 -9.66 -10.72 15.95
C LYS A 227 -9.01 -11.91 15.25
N LEU A 228 -9.57 -13.11 15.40
CA LEU A 228 -9.04 -14.33 14.79
C LEU A 228 -9.04 -14.24 13.26
N ALA A 229 -10.14 -13.79 12.66
CA ALA A 229 -10.23 -13.63 11.21
C ALA A 229 -9.19 -12.61 10.69
N LEU A 230 -9.06 -11.47 11.38
CA LEU A 230 -8.08 -10.45 11.03
C LEU A 230 -6.64 -10.96 11.19
N SER A 231 -6.29 -11.57 12.31
CA SER A 231 -4.95 -12.14 12.54
C SER A 231 -4.60 -13.19 11.48
N LEU A 232 -5.54 -14.07 11.12
CA LEU A 232 -5.31 -15.06 10.05
C LEU A 232 -5.03 -14.41 8.70
N ALA A 233 -5.75 -13.33 8.36
CA ALA A 233 -5.54 -12.62 7.11
C ALA A 233 -4.19 -11.86 7.10
N LEU A 234 -3.86 -11.18 8.20
CA LEU A 234 -2.62 -10.42 8.38
C LEU A 234 -1.38 -11.32 8.44
N ASN A 235 -1.51 -12.54 8.97
CA ASN A 235 -0.41 -13.50 9.05
C ASN A 235 0.13 -13.95 7.68
N ASN A 236 -0.58 -13.74 6.57
CA ASN A 236 -0.04 -14.03 5.24
C ASN A 236 0.90 -12.93 4.72
N LEU A 237 0.89 -11.74 5.34
CA LEU A 237 1.68 -10.61 4.89
C LEU A 237 3.15 -10.80 5.26
N THR A 238 4.00 -10.79 4.23
CA THR A 238 5.46 -10.77 4.36
C THR A 238 6.04 -9.37 4.19
N THR A 239 5.28 -8.46 3.59
CA THR A 239 5.67 -7.08 3.33
C THR A 239 4.56 -6.14 3.77
N PHE A 240 4.92 -5.12 4.56
CA PHE A 240 4.01 -4.05 4.94
C PHE A 240 4.69 -2.69 4.75
N GLN A 241 3.99 -1.77 4.10
CA GLN A 241 4.45 -0.40 3.89
C GLN A 241 3.39 0.57 4.42
N TYR A 242 3.80 1.42 5.34
CA TYR A 242 2.93 2.43 5.94
C TYR A 242 3.44 3.82 5.57
N ALA A 243 2.56 4.64 5.02
CA ALA A 243 2.83 6.03 4.71
C ALA A 243 1.72 6.90 5.33
N ALA A 244 2.12 7.90 6.10
CA ALA A 244 1.23 8.92 6.62
C ALA A 244 2.04 10.20 6.78
N VAL A 245 1.44 11.36 6.60
CA VAL A 245 2.15 12.64 6.79
C VAL A 245 1.76 13.22 8.16
N PHE A 246 2.73 13.32 9.05
CA PHE A 246 2.61 13.79 10.44
C PHE A 246 1.48 13.14 11.26
N PRO A 247 1.35 11.79 11.27
CA PRO A 247 0.38 11.15 12.17
C PRO A 247 0.74 11.40 13.63
N PHE A 248 -0.26 11.39 14.51
CA PHE A 248 -0.02 11.45 15.95
C PHE A 248 0.70 10.18 16.44
N TYR A 249 1.62 10.29 17.40
CA TYR A 249 2.40 9.17 17.94
C TYR A 249 1.51 8.10 18.55
N ASN A 250 0.41 8.51 19.19
CA ASN A 250 -0.57 7.59 19.78
C ASN A 250 -1.27 6.75 18.69
N HIS A 251 -1.49 7.33 17.52
CA HIS A 251 -2.00 6.63 16.36
C HIS A 251 -0.94 5.74 15.71
N VAL A 252 0.32 6.20 15.62
CA VAL A 252 1.45 5.33 15.22
C VAL A 252 1.51 4.10 16.12
N LYS A 253 1.30 4.23 17.44
CA LYS A 253 1.22 3.05 18.33
C LYS A 253 0.10 2.10 17.94
N LEU A 254 -1.09 2.60 17.55
CA LEU A 254 -2.19 1.74 17.07
C LEU A 254 -1.82 1.01 15.77
N VAL A 255 -1.12 1.67 14.86
CA VAL A 255 -0.59 1.03 13.65
C VAL A 255 0.38 -0.09 14.02
N LEU A 256 1.34 0.19 14.91
CA LEU A 256 2.32 -0.79 15.37
C LEU A 256 1.68 -1.99 16.07
N ASN A 257 0.65 -1.78 16.89
CA ASN A 257 -0.12 -2.88 17.49
C ASN A 257 -0.79 -3.78 16.44
N ALA A 258 -1.17 -3.22 15.29
CA ALA A 258 -1.68 -4.02 14.18
C ALA A 258 -0.56 -4.75 13.42
N VAL A 259 0.62 -4.13 13.30
CA VAL A 259 1.83 -4.74 12.72
C VAL A 259 2.32 -5.91 13.58
N GLU A 260 2.21 -5.83 14.90
CA GLU A 260 2.51 -6.93 15.84
C GLU A 260 1.66 -8.19 15.56
N MET A 261 0.49 -8.06 14.92
CA MET A 261 -0.34 -9.19 14.49
C MET A 261 0.09 -9.81 13.14
N MET A 262 1.12 -9.27 12.47
CA MET A 262 1.64 -9.77 11.20
C MET A 262 2.84 -10.70 11.47
N GLU A 263 2.60 -11.91 11.97
CA GLU A 263 3.67 -12.77 12.52
C GLU A 263 4.73 -13.21 11.48
N ASN A 264 4.36 -13.25 10.19
CA ASN A 264 5.26 -13.61 9.08
C ASN A 264 5.85 -12.39 8.36
N LEU A 265 5.72 -11.18 8.93
CA LEU A 265 6.24 -9.97 8.32
C LEU A 265 7.77 -10.03 8.25
N ARG A 266 8.32 -9.91 7.03
CA ARG A 266 9.76 -9.92 6.76
C ARG A 266 10.31 -8.54 6.41
N PHE A 267 9.49 -7.70 5.78
CA PHE A 267 9.87 -6.35 5.37
C PHE A 267 8.84 -5.32 5.84
N LEU A 268 9.30 -4.37 6.66
CA LEU A 268 8.54 -3.21 7.11
C LEU A 268 9.13 -1.92 6.53
N SER A 269 8.31 -1.09 5.91
CA SER A 269 8.70 0.25 5.45
C SER A 269 7.78 1.30 6.06
N VAL A 270 8.35 2.38 6.59
CA VAL A 270 7.57 3.46 7.22
C VAL A 270 8.01 4.82 6.70
N GLN A 271 7.03 5.67 6.37
CA GLN A 271 7.18 7.08 6.03
C GLN A 271 6.17 7.88 6.87
N LEU A 272 6.66 8.77 7.74
CA LEU A 272 5.87 9.68 8.58
C LEU A 272 5.96 11.14 8.13
N ALA A 273 6.95 11.48 7.30
CA ALA A 273 7.14 12.81 6.75
C ALA A 273 6.60 12.94 5.31
N PRO A 274 6.33 14.17 4.84
CA PRO A 274 6.00 14.42 3.43
C PRO A 274 7.11 13.93 2.50
N SER A 275 6.72 13.38 1.34
CA SER A 275 7.70 13.03 0.30
C SER A 275 8.36 14.27 -0.29
N GLU A 276 9.53 14.09 -0.91
CA GLU A 276 10.24 15.17 -1.60
C GLU A 276 9.33 15.90 -2.62
N GLY A 277 9.29 17.23 -2.53
CA GLY A 277 8.46 18.09 -3.37
C GLY A 277 6.98 18.18 -2.97
N ASP A 278 6.57 17.55 -1.87
CA ASP A 278 5.26 17.77 -1.25
C ASP A 278 5.23 19.13 -0.54
N LYS A 279 4.16 19.90 -0.76
CA LYS A 279 3.96 21.24 -0.19
C LYS A 279 3.02 21.23 1.02
N ALA A 280 2.68 20.06 1.54
CA ALA A 280 1.79 19.92 2.70
C ALA A 280 2.20 20.84 3.86
N THR A 281 3.50 20.87 4.20
CA THR A 281 4.04 21.74 5.25
C THR A 281 3.88 23.23 4.94
N GLU A 282 4.25 23.68 3.74
CA GLU A 282 4.14 25.08 3.31
C GLU A 282 2.69 25.60 3.31
N ILE A 283 1.73 24.72 2.99
CA ILE A 283 0.30 25.07 2.92
C ILE A 283 -0.28 25.25 4.32
N GLU A 284 0.01 24.32 5.23
CA GLU A 284 -0.59 24.30 6.57
C GLU A 284 0.14 25.19 7.58
N GLN A 285 1.43 25.50 7.38
CA GLN A 285 2.18 26.51 8.19
C GLN A 285 1.59 27.92 8.11
N ARG A 286 0.61 28.17 7.23
CA ARG A 286 -0.15 29.42 7.18
C ARG A 286 -1.27 29.49 8.22
N GLY A 287 -1.55 28.39 8.93
CA GLY A 287 -2.54 28.31 9.98
C GLY A 287 -2.01 28.65 11.38
N SER A 288 -2.71 28.21 12.41
CA SER A 288 -2.42 28.45 13.83
C SER A 288 -1.60 27.35 14.51
N MET A 289 -1.15 26.34 13.76
CA MET A 289 -0.34 25.23 14.24
C MET A 289 1.03 25.70 14.77
N ASP A 290 1.45 25.16 15.92
CA ASP A 290 2.86 25.23 16.34
C ASP A 290 3.70 24.34 15.41
N PRO A 291 4.68 24.90 14.68
CA PRO A 291 5.48 24.12 13.74
C PRO A 291 6.30 23.01 14.42
N SER A 292 6.53 23.07 15.73
CA SER A 292 7.34 22.10 16.49
C SER A 292 6.57 20.80 16.78
N ASP A 293 5.27 20.91 17.02
CA ASP A 293 4.41 19.79 17.44
C ASP A 293 4.46 18.60 16.47
N PRO A 294 4.25 18.76 15.15
CA PRO A 294 4.31 17.64 14.22
C PRO A 294 5.69 16.94 14.20
N TRP A 295 6.78 17.67 14.40
CA TRP A 295 8.12 17.07 14.41
C TRP A 295 8.37 16.28 15.69
N MET A 296 7.92 16.77 16.85
CA MET A 296 7.99 16.02 18.12
C MET A 296 7.19 14.71 18.04
N GLU A 297 6.04 14.74 17.37
CA GLU A 297 5.21 13.57 17.10
C GLU A 297 5.92 12.54 16.20
N ILE A 298 6.64 12.99 15.16
CA ILE A 298 7.49 12.11 14.33
C ILE A 298 8.62 11.49 15.14
N ALA A 299 9.35 12.27 15.94
CA ALA A 299 10.45 11.77 16.76
C ALA A 299 9.97 10.68 17.73
N THR A 300 8.87 10.96 18.45
CA THR A 300 8.23 9.99 19.34
C THR A 300 7.72 8.76 18.57
N GLY A 301 7.13 8.95 17.39
CA GLY A 301 6.68 7.88 16.52
C GLY A 301 7.82 6.96 16.09
N TYR A 302 8.98 7.50 15.69
CA TYR A 302 10.15 6.72 15.31
C TYR A 302 10.81 5.99 16.48
N SER A 303 10.76 6.54 17.70
CA SER A 303 11.17 5.82 18.91
C SER A 303 10.32 4.56 19.12
N LEU A 304 8.99 4.68 19.02
CA LEU A 304 8.08 3.54 19.10
C LEU A 304 8.31 2.51 17.98
N ILE A 305 8.56 2.98 16.75
CA ILE A 305 8.89 2.11 15.61
C ILE A 305 10.19 1.36 15.88
N GLY A 306 11.24 2.04 16.37
CA GLY A 306 12.52 1.42 16.67
C GLY A 306 12.39 0.25 17.65
N HIS A 307 11.67 0.46 18.76
CA HIS A 307 11.40 -0.61 19.73
C HIS A 307 10.61 -1.76 19.12
N THR A 308 9.54 -1.47 18.37
CA THR A 308 8.72 -2.50 17.73
C THR A 308 9.52 -3.30 16.68
N VAL A 309 10.40 -2.64 15.92
CA VAL A 309 11.28 -3.30 14.94
C VAL A 309 12.30 -4.19 15.64
N SER A 310 12.85 -3.74 16.77
CA SER A 310 13.75 -4.55 17.60
C SER A 310 13.04 -5.81 18.10
N ASP A 311 11.84 -5.66 18.69
CA ASP A 311 11.02 -6.78 19.20
C ASP A 311 10.64 -7.75 18.07
N LEU A 312 10.12 -7.24 16.95
CA LEU A 312 9.76 -8.07 15.79
C LEU A 312 10.98 -8.72 15.12
N GLY A 313 12.16 -8.13 15.24
CA GLY A 313 13.42 -8.73 14.80
C GLY A 313 13.90 -9.85 15.74
N SER A 314 13.71 -9.69 17.05
CA SER A 314 14.16 -10.65 18.06
C SER A 314 13.20 -11.83 18.24
N SER A 315 11.89 -11.59 18.30
CA SER A 315 10.87 -12.63 18.52
C SER A 315 10.06 -12.98 17.28
N GLY A 316 10.09 -12.15 16.24
CA GLY A 316 9.31 -12.32 15.02
C GLY A 316 10.14 -12.74 13.80
N SER A 317 9.54 -12.55 12.62
CA SER A 317 10.12 -12.91 11.33
C SER A 317 10.77 -11.73 10.59
N LEU A 318 10.88 -10.56 11.24
CA LEU A 318 11.29 -9.33 10.56
C LEU A 318 12.79 -9.38 10.24
N VAL A 319 13.12 -9.20 8.96
CA VAL A 319 14.51 -9.28 8.46
C VAL A 319 14.98 -7.93 7.91
N LYS A 320 14.04 -7.07 7.48
CA LYS A 320 14.36 -5.79 6.85
C LYS A 320 13.40 -4.71 7.33
N PHE A 321 13.95 -3.58 7.74
CA PHE A 321 13.22 -2.37 8.08
C PHE A 321 13.74 -1.20 7.25
N ARG A 322 12.84 -0.33 6.78
CA ARG A 322 13.19 0.90 6.05
C ARG A 322 12.45 2.10 6.64
N ALA A 323 13.21 3.10 7.07
CA ALA A 323 12.70 4.44 7.38
C ALA A 323 12.84 5.33 6.13
N CYS A 324 11.75 5.56 5.41
CA CYS A 324 11.76 6.36 4.19
C CYS A 324 12.16 7.82 4.45
N ASP A 325 11.86 8.34 5.63
CA ASP A 325 12.15 9.73 6.01
C ASP A 325 13.64 9.99 6.21
N TYR A 326 14.48 8.96 6.26
CA TYR A 326 15.94 9.10 6.31
C TYR A 326 16.54 9.77 5.05
N ALA A 327 15.78 9.73 3.94
CA ALA A 327 16.11 10.45 2.72
C ALA A 327 15.98 11.98 2.88
N PHE A 328 15.23 12.45 3.88
CA PHE A 328 15.06 13.87 4.17
C PHE A 328 16.22 14.36 5.05
N ASP A 329 17.15 15.13 4.45
CA ASP A 329 18.38 15.58 5.11
C ASP A 329 18.18 16.22 6.49
N PRO A 330 17.16 17.08 6.73
CA PRO A 330 16.96 17.69 8.04
C PRO A 330 16.55 16.70 9.14
N LEU A 331 15.83 15.63 8.80
CA LEU A 331 15.40 14.60 9.77
C LEU A 331 16.50 13.57 10.03
N ARG A 332 17.44 13.39 9.10
CA ARG A 332 18.44 12.32 9.16
C ARG A 332 19.19 12.26 10.50
N PRO A 333 19.76 13.35 11.05
CA PRO A 333 20.53 13.27 12.30
C PRO A 333 19.70 12.80 13.50
N GLU A 334 18.46 13.27 13.60
CA GLU A 334 17.54 12.90 14.68
C GLU A 334 17.12 11.43 14.55
N LEU A 335 16.78 10.98 13.34
CA LEU A 335 16.46 9.58 13.08
C LEU A 335 17.65 8.65 13.32
N SER A 336 18.87 9.07 12.97
CA SER A 336 20.10 8.33 13.28
C SER A 336 20.27 8.16 14.78
N SER A 337 20.02 9.20 15.58
CA SER A 337 20.09 9.11 17.04
C SER A 337 19.04 8.14 17.60
N ILE A 338 17.76 8.36 17.25
CA ILE A 338 16.62 7.59 17.80
C ILE A 338 16.71 6.11 17.44
N LEU A 339 16.93 5.81 16.15
CA LEU A 339 17.00 4.43 15.68
C LEU A 339 18.35 3.79 15.99
N GLY A 340 19.41 4.58 16.07
CA GLY A 340 20.74 4.11 16.46
C GLY A 340 20.75 3.57 17.87
N GLU A 341 20.20 4.32 18.84
CA GLU A 341 20.10 3.89 20.25
C GLU A 341 19.40 2.54 20.43
N VAL A 342 18.41 2.22 19.58
CA VAL A 342 17.62 0.98 19.72
C VAL A 342 18.16 -0.16 18.84
N LEU A 343 18.71 0.14 17.67
CA LEU A 343 19.07 -0.86 16.65
C LEU A 343 20.59 -1.06 16.46
N GLU A 344 21.48 -0.16 16.88
CA GLU A 344 22.93 -0.35 16.69
C GLU A 344 23.51 -1.44 17.59
N ASP A 345 23.04 -1.56 18.83
CA ASP A 345 23.47 -2.60 19.79
C ASP A 345 22.88 -3.99 19.48
N SER A 346 22.17 -4.13 18.37
CA SER A 346 21.37 -5.30 18.04
C SER A 346 21.87 -6.05 16.79
N GLU A 347 21.15 -7.11 16.39
CA GLU A 347 21.50 -7.94 15.22
C GLU A 347 21.27 -7.23 13.86
N TRP A 348 21.09 -5.91 13.85
CA TRP A 348 20.75 -5.14 12.66
C TRP A 348 21.99 -4.46 12.04
N LEU A 349 22.03 -4.39 10.70
CA LEU A 349 23.03 -3.67 9.92
C LEU A 349 22.36 -2.52 9.19
N HIS A 350 22.89 -1.32 9.37
CA HIS A 350 22.42 -0.12 8.68
C HIS A 350 23.19 0.10 7.36
N ASP A 351 22.48 0.46 6.30
CA ASP A 351 23.06 0.73 4.97
C ASP A 351 23.52 2.18 4.75
N GLY A 352 23.38 3.04 5.77
CA GLY A 352 23.64 4.48 5.67
C GLY A 352 22.57 5.28 4.91
N GLN A 353 21.53 4.62 4.39
CA GLN A 353 20.47 5.20 3.55
C GLN A 353 19.08 4.98 4.15
N GLY A 354 19.00 4.61 5.43
CA GLY A 354 17.74 4.42 6.16
C GLY A 354 17.16 3.02 6.05
N THR A 355 17.96 2.02 5.69
CA THR A 355 17.56 0.61 5.73
C THR A 355 18.38 -0.14 6.76
N TRP A 356 17.68 -0.90 7.59
CA TRP A 356 18.27 -1.86 8.53
C TRP A 356 17.96 -3.28 8.05
N THR A 357 18.97 -4.14 7.97
CA THR A 357 18.84 -5.55 7.61
C THR A 357 19.44 -6.43 8.70
N LYS A 358 18.73 -7.49 9.09
CA LYS A 358 19.21 -8.42 10.11
C LYS A 358 20.44 -9.19 9.60
N LYS A 359 21.45 -9.36 10.46
CA LYS A 359 22.66 -10.14 10.17
C LYS A 359 22.28 -11.60 9.93
N GLU A 360 22.74 -12.18 8.82
CA GLU A 360 22.67 -13.63 8.64
C GLU A 360 23.71 -14.28 9.56
N ILE A 361 23.25 -14.97 10.61
CA ILE A 361 24.14 -15.81 11.42
C ILE A 361 24.51 -17.01 10.55
N LYS A 362 25.70 -16.99 9.94
CA LYS A 362 26.29 -18.19 9.34
C LYS A 362 26.52 -19.20 10.48
N ALA A 363 25.77 -20.29 10.47
CA ALA A 363 26.04 -21.43 11.34
C ALA A 363 27.49 -21.88 11.09
N VAL A 364 28.36 -21.68 12.07
CA VAL A 364 29.72 -22.22 12.04
C VAL A 364 29.58 -23.73 12.06
N SER A 365 29.93 -24.37 10.94
CA SER A 365 30.16 -25.81 10.87
C SER A 365 31.17 -26.17 11.94
N SER A 366 30.71 -26.80 13.03
CA SER A 366 31.59 -27.45 13.97
C SER A 366 32.09 -28.74 13.32
N ASP A 367 33.13 -28.63 12.49
CA ASP A 367 33.91 -29.79 12.10
C ASP A 367 34.58 -30.34 13.36
N ARG A 368 34.01 -31.42 13.88
CA ARG A 368 34.62 -32.28 14.87
C ARG A 368 35.90 -32.84 14.24
N ALA A 369 37.05 -32.31 14.66
CA ALA A 369 38.30 -33.03 14.60
C ALA A 369 38.16 -34.30 15.47
N ARG A 370 37.96 -35.45 14.82
CA ARG A 370 38.28 -36.76 15.37
C ARG A 370 39.64 -37.15 14.82
N ILE A 371 40.64 -37.20 15.70
CA ILE A 371 41.74 -38.17 15.61
C ILE A 371 41.55 -39.10 16.81
#